data_AF-A0A519J0I1-F1
#
_entry.id   AF-A0A519J0I1-F1
#
_cell.length_a   1.000
_cell.length_b   1.000
_cell.length_c   1.000
_cell.angle_alpha   90.00
_cell.angle_beta   90.00
_cell.angle_gamma   90.00
#
_symmetry.space_group_name_H-M   'P 1'
#
loop_
_entity.id
_entity.type
_entity.pdbx_description
1 polymer ?
#
loop_
_entity_poly.entity_id
_entity_poly.type
_entity_poly.pdbx_seq_one_letter_code
_entity_poly.pdbx_strand_id
1 'polypeptide(L)'
;MSEVRLSLDEVAQLVGPLAPSAATHQFWANARDHQLSRRKHWFDAGFDAFFEPASQSVRFVRSEGRRFEGAPPPVWTEPPTTDPDELARSVRALREKLKGRSGPLPPPPGSTDVQKVMGQTTRYNRDPNVIAWVIEQADGVCEVCEKPAPFARADGTAYLEVHHLRPLVEGGPDTTDNAVAACPNCHRALHYSAKSTALRAAVIVRLERMVDHPCKLNAAMQPIPTQ
;
A
#
# COMPACT_ATOMS: atom_id res chain seq x y z
N MET A 1 43.77 15.29 12.21
CA MET A 1 42.94 15.15 13.43
C MET A 1 42.51 16.52 13.95
N SER A 2 41.37 17.03 13.48
CA SER A 2 40.79 18.29 13.98
C SER A 2 39.93 18.00 15.21
N GLU A 3 40.43 18.35 16.39
CA GLU A 3 39.70 18.34 17.66
C GLU A 3 39.33 19.78 18.02
N VAL A 4 38.10 19.98 18.51
CA VAL A 4 37.66 21.28 19.04
C VAL A 4 37.07 21.03 20.43
N ARG A 5 37.52 21.81 21.41
CA ARG A 5 36.90 21.87 22.73
C ARG A 5 36.09 23.14 22.85
N LEU A 6 34.85 23.02 23.31
CA LEU A 6 33.98 24.16 23.60
C LEU A 6 33.40 23.99 25.01
N SER A 7 33.47 25.03 25.82
CA SER A 7 32.69 25.13 27.05
C SER A 7 31.19 25.05 26.77
N LEU A 8 30.39 24.67 27.77
CA LEU A 8 28.93 24.67 27.63
C LEU A 8 28.39 26.06 27.25
N ASP A 9 29.02 27.14 27.72
CA ASP A 9 28.64 28.51 27.38
C ASP A 9 28.92 28.84 25.91
N GLU A 10 30.10 28.48 25.40
CA GLU A 10 30.43 28.64 23.98
C GLU A 10 29.49 27.83 23.09
N VAL A 11 29.13 26.61 23.49
CA VAL A 11 28.14 25.82 22.76
C VAL A 11 26.76 26.50 22.81
N ALA A 12 26.33 26.99 23.97
CA ALA A 12 25.05 27.68 24.12
C ALA A 12 24.97 28.97 23.28
N GLN A 13 26.08 29.69 23.12
CA GLN A 13 26.16 30.85 22.23
C GLN A 13 25.99 30.46 20.75
N LEU A 14 26.43 29.27 20.35
CA LEU A 14 26.34 28.78 18.97
C LEU A 14 24.99 28.17 18.62
N VAL A 15 24.38 27.40 19.54
CA VAL A 15 23.17 26.61 19.24
C VAL A 15 21.93 27.05 20.02
N GLY A 16 22.06 28.09 20.83
CA GLY A 16 21.02 28.53 21.77
C GLY A 16 21.10 27.83 23.14
N PRO A 17 20.24 28.22 24.08
CA PRO A 17 20.33 27.80 25.47
C PRO A 17 20.27 26.27 25.59
N LEU A 18 21.23 25.72 26.32
CA LEU A 18 21.30 24.30 26.59
C LEU A 18 20.36 23.92 27.74
N ALA A 19 19.76 22.73 27.65
CA ALA A 19 18.98 22.19 28.76
C ALA A 19 19.89 21.93 29.98
N PRO A 20 19.37 21.98 31.22
CA PRO A 20 20.16 21.69 32.42
C PRO A 20 20.86 20.32 32.38
N SER A 21 20.28 19.35 31.66
CA SER A 21 20.88 18.03 31.46
C SER A 21 22.18 18.05 30.64
N ALA A 22 22.52 19.14 29.96
CA ALA A 22 23.78 19.31 29.24
C ALA A 22 25.01 19.27 30.13
N ALA A 23 24.89 19.48 31.44
CA ALA A 23 25.97 19.29 32.42
C ALA A 23 26.20 17.80 32.79
N THR A 24 25.66 16.85 32.02
CA THR A 24 25.77 15.41 32.29
C THR A 24 26.31 14.64 31.08
N HIS A 25 27.05 13.56 31.33
CA HIS A 25 27.56 12.68 30.27
C HIS A 25 26.46 12.07 29.39
N GLN A 26 25.27 11.85 29.95
CA GLN A 26 24.13 11.25 29.26
C GLN A 26 23.61 12.15 28.12
N PHE A 27 23.73 13.47 28.25
CA PHE A 27 23.28 14.41 27.23
C PHE A 27 24.15 14.39 25.96
N TRP A 28 25.46 14.23 26.13
CA TRP A 28 26.46 14.23 25.04
C TRP A 28 26.77 12.84 24.47
N ALA A 29 26.28 11.80 25.15
CA ALA A 29 26.09 10.45 24.62
C ALA A 29 27.33 9.54 24.49
N ASN A 30 28.04 9.39 25.61
CA ASN A 30 28.96 8.26 25.86
C ASN A 30 28.63 7.51 27.17
N ALA A 31 27.35 7.30 27.49
CA ALA A 31 26.96 6.24 28.41
C ALA A 31 26.99 4.89 27.65
N ARG A 32 27.60 3.85 28.25
CA ARG A 32 27.81 2.54 27.59
C ARG A 32 26.50 1.87 27.16
N ASP A 33 25.42 2.20 27.84
CA ASP A 33 24.07 1.79 27.49
C ASP A 33 23.27 3.03 27.12
N HIS A 34 22.70 3.07 25.91
CA HIS A 34 21.27 3.33 25.72
C HIS A 34 20.93 3.52 24.24
N GLN A 35 19.98 2.68 23.82
CA GLN A 35 19.06 2.91 22.71
C GLN A 35 18.37 4.26 22.93
N LEU A 36 18.25 5.07 21.87
CA LEU A 36 17.65 6.42 21.84
C LEU A 36 18.56 7.52 22.42
N SER A 37 19.54 8.01 21.66
CA SER A 37 20.26 9.22 22.09
C SER A 37 20.78 10.06 20.94
N ARG A 38 20.87 11.37 21.21
CA ARG A 38 21.42 12.43 20.37
C ARG A 38 22.82 12.13 19.81
N ARG A 39 23.48 11.06 20.30
CA ARG A 39 24.64 10.41 19.67
C ARG A 39 24.50 10.25 18.18
N LYS A 40 23.32 9.78 17.71
CA LYS A 40 23.11 9.58 16.27
C LYS A 40 23.24 10.90 15.51
N HIS A 41 22.75 12.01 16.05
CA HIS A 41 22.86 13.32 15.40
C HIS A 41 24.30 13.81 15.31
N TRP A 42 25.09 13.70 16.39
CA TRP A 42 26.51 14.06 16.37
C TRP A 42 27.30 13.16 15.42
N PHE A 43 27.01 11.86 15.46
CA PHE A 43 27.66 10.86 14.61
C PHE A 43 27.32 11.05 13.13
N ASP A 44 26.05 11.31 12.77
CA ASP A 44 25.61 11.62 11.41
C ASP A 44 26.27 12.90 10.89
N ALA A 45 26.56 13.87 11.78
CA ALA A 45 27.31 15.09 11.46
C ALA A 45 28.83 14.87 11.39
N GLY A 46 29.33 13.66 11.66
CA GLY A 46 30.75 13.31 11.57
C GLY A 46 31.59 13.64 12.81
N PHE A 47 30.98 13.70 13.98
CA PHE A 47 31.65 14.02 15.25
C PHE A 47 31.31 13.03 16.36
N ASP A 48 32.31 12.70 17.17
CA ASP A 48 32.13 12.10 18.49
C ASP A 48 32.24 13.21 19.55
N ALA A 49 31.28 13.28 20.49
CA ALA A 49 31.22 14.29 21.54
C ALA A 49 31.51 13.68 22.92
N PHE A 50 32.43 14.29 23.66
CA PHE A 50 32.85 13.83 24.99
C PHE A 50 32.70 14.96 26.00
N PHE A 51 31.78 14.79 26.95
CA PHE A 51 31.63 15.74 28.06
C PHE A 51 32.74 15.54 29.09
N GLU A 52 33.37 16.64 29.49
CA GLU A 52 34.43 16.73 30.49
C GLU A 52 33.88 17.50 31.72
N PRO A 53 33.43 16.81 32.79
CA PRO A 53 32.75 17.46 33.90
C PRO A 53 33.60 18.46 34.66
N ALA A 54 34.91 18.20 34.76
CA ALA A 54 35.86 19.04 35.48
C ALA A 54 36.01 20.43 34.85
N SER A 55 35.88 20.52 33.52
CA SER A 55 36.03 21.76 32.75
C SER A 55 34.69 22.32 32.26
N GLN A 56 33.56 21.65 32.56
CA GLN A 56 32.24 21.95 31.99
C GLN A 56 32.31 22.20 30.48
N SER A 57 33.05 21.32 29.79
CA SER A 57 33.30 21.46 28.36
C SER A 57 33.00 20.17 27.62
N VAL A 58 32.81 20.30 26.32
CA VAL A 58 32.60 19.20 25.40
C VAL A 58 33.73 19.20 24.40
N ARG A 59 34.41 18.08 24.34
CA ARG A 59 35.41 17.80 23.32
C ARG A 59 34.72 17.14 22.13
N PHE A 60 34.72 17.83 21.00
CA PHE A 60 34.28 17.33 19.71
C PHE A 60 35.48 16.82 18.93
N VAL A 61 35.49 15.52 18.67
CA VAL A 61 36.52 14.88 17.85
C VAL A 61 35.89 14.59 16.50
N ARG A 62 36.46 15.12 15.42
CA ARG A 62 36.06 14.72 14.07
C ARG A 62 36.32 13.23 13.94
N SER A 63 35.26 12.46 13.69
CA SER A 63 35.40 11.02 13.52
C SER A 63 36.02 10.78 12.14
N GLU A 64 37.36 10.79 12.08
CA GLU A 64 38.08 10.46 10.85
C GLU A 64 37.64 9.07 10.39
N GLY A 65 36.85 9.03 9.32
CA GLY A 65 36.72 7.84 8.51
C GLY A 65 35.88 6.68 9.06
N ARG A 66 35.06 6.83 10.10
CA ARG A 66 33.84 5.97 10.20
C ARG A 66 32.75 6.49 9.27
N ARG A 67 33.12 6.75 8.02
CA ARG A 67 32.17 6.57 6.93
C ARG A 67 31.82 5.09 7.02
N PHE A 68 30.57 4.75 7.27
CA PHE A 68 30.09 3.39 7.02
C PHE A 68 30.23 3.18 5.50
N GLU A 69 31.43 2.85 5.02
CA GLU A 69 31.59 2.02 3.83
C GLU A 69 30.88 0.72 4.19
N GLY A 70 29.59 0.64 3.81
CA GLY A 70 28.72 -0.45 4.22
C GLY A 70 27.50 -0.02 5.02
N ALA A 71 27.09 1.26 5.02
CA ALA A 71 25.67 1.53 5.26
C ALA A 71 24.91 0.65 4.25
N PRO A 72 24.08 -0.30 4.71
CA PRO A 72 23.40 -1.19 3.79
C PRO A 72 22.67 -0.32 2.79
N PRO A 73 22.72 -0.66 1.49
CA PRO A 73 22.07 0.14 0.47
C PRO A 73 20.64 0.45 0.91
N PRO A 74 20.14 1.67 0.63
CA PRO A 74 18.80 2.06 1.04
C PRO A 74 17.82 0.97 0.63
N VAL A 75 17.01 0.53 1.58
CA VAL A 75 16.09 -0.60 1.37
C VAL A 75 14.92 -0.16 0.47
N TRP A 76 14.59 1.13 0.55
CA TRP A 76 13.50 1.78 -0.17
C TRP A 76 14.11 2.64 -1.27
N THR A 77 14.00 2.21 -2.53
CA THR A 77 14.69 2.86 -3.66
C THR A 77 13.76 3.23 -4.80
N GLU A 78 12.58 2.64 -4.81
CA GLU A 78 11.57 2.77 -5.83
C GLU A 78 10.97 4.18 -5.77
N PRO A 79 11.01 4.95 -6.88
CA PRO A 79 10.40 6.27 -6.90
C PRO A 79 8.86 6.16 -6.81
N PRO A 80 8.18 7.19 -6.26
CA PRO A 80 6.73 7.27 -6.37
C PRO A 80 6.32 7.42 -7.84
N THR A 81 5.18 6.84 -8.20
CA THR A 81 4.62 6.94 -9.56
C THR A 81 3.11 7.13 -9.48
N THR A 82 2.56 7.82 -10.48
CA THR A 82 1.13 8.04 -10.65
C THR A 82 0.50 7.01 -11.59
N ASP A 83 1.31 6.21 -12.28
CA ASP A 83 0.87 5.11 -13.13
C ASP A 83 0.55 3.88 -12.25
N PRO A 84 -0.72 3.41 -12.21
CA PRO A 84 -1.10 2.26 -11.40
C PRO A 84 -0.38 0.96 -11.75
N ASP A 85 -0.05 0.72 -13.02
CA ASP A 85 0.62 -0.50 -13.49
C ASP A 85 2.10 -0.49 -13.15
N GLU A 86 2.75 0.67 -13.29
CA GLU A 86 4.11 0.87 -12.78
C GLU A 86 4.17 0.69 -11.26
N LEU A 87 3.23 1.29 -10.52
CA LEU A 87 3.15 1.14 -9.08
C LEU A 87 3.02 -0.32 -8.66
N ALA A 88 2.11 -1.07 -9.30
CA ALA A 88 1.92 -2.49 -9.03
C ALA A 88 3.17 -3.34 -9.33
N ARG A 89 3.87 -3.05 -10.44
CA ARG A 89 5.14 -3.71 -10.79
C ARG A 89 6.23 -3.40 -9.77
N SER A 90 6.39 -2.13 -9.39
CA SER A 90 7.39 -1.68 -8.41
C SER A 90 7.15 -2.31 -7.03
N VAL A 91 5.90 -2.32 -6.56
CA VAL A 91 5.53 -2.98 -5.30
C VAL A 91 5.85 -4.48 -5.33
N ARG A 92 5.51 -5.17 -6.43
CA ARG A 92 5.82 -6.60 -6.58
C ARG A 92 7.32 -6.86 -6.53
N ALA A 93 8.09 -6.12 -7.33
CA ALA A 93 9.54 -6.25 -7.38
C ALA A 93 10.18 -5.99 -6.01
N LEU A 94 9.75 -4.95 -5.31
CA LEU A 94 10.23 -4.61 -3.98
C LEU A 94 9.91 -5.71 -2.96
N ARG A 95 8.69 -6.27 -2.98
CA ARG A 95 8.32 -7.40 -2.12
C ARG A 95 9.18 -8.63 -2.38
N GLU A 96 9.50 -8.93 -3.64
CA GLU A 96 10.42 -10.04 -3.96
C GLU A 96 11.84 -9.78 -3.45
N LYS A 97 12.38 -8.56 -3.64
CA LYS A 97 13.69 -8.17 -3.09
C LYS A 97 13.75 -8.35 -1.57
N LEU A 98 12.65 -8.05 -0.87
CA LEU A 98 12.57 -8.15 0.59
C LEU A 98 12.52 -9.59 1.11
N LYS A 99 12.07 -10.58 0.32
CA LYS A 99 11.98 -11.99 0.78
C LYS A 99 13.34 -12.60 1.15
N GLY A 100 14.42 -12.14 0.51
CA GLY A 100 15.78 -12.62 0.77
C GLY A 100 16.49 -11.92 1.93
N ARG A 101 15.84 -10.94 2.58
CA ARG A 101 16.48 -10.12 3.60
C ARG A 101 16.37 -10.78 4.99
N SER A 102 17.49 -10.79 5.70
CA SER A 102 17.54 -11.17 7.11
C SER A 102 17.54 -9.91 8.00
N GLY A 103 16.77 -9.94 9.08
CA GLY A 103 16.74 -8.88 10.09
C GLY A 103 15.62 -7.84 9.93
N PRO A 104 15.50 -6.89 10.88
CA PRO A 104 14.39 -5.94 10.92
C PRO A 104 14.36 -4.98 9.72
N LEU A 105 13.16 -4.76 9.19
CA LEU A 105 12.90 -3.82 8.10
C LEU A 105 12.53 -2.44 8.69
N PRO A 106 13.37 -1.40 8.54
CA PRO A 106 13.01 -0.07 9.02
C PRO A 106 11.87 0.50 8.17
N PRO A 107 10.94 1.28 8.74
CA PRO A 107 9.88 1.92 7.97
C PRO A 107 10.45 2.86 6.91
N PRO A 108 9.79 3.01 5.74
CA PRO A 108 10.19 4.02 4.76
C PRO A 108 9.95 5.42 5.33
N PRO A 109 10.80 6.42 4.96
CA PRO A 109 10.64 7.79 5.45
C PRO A 109 9.32 8.44 4.98
N GLY A 110 8.77 8.00 3.85
CA GLY A 110 7.57 8.58 3.24
C GLY A 110 7.81 10.00 2.69
N SER A 111 6.74 10.67 2.28
CA SER A 111 6.75 12.08 1.89
C SER A 111 5.54 12.81 2.46
N THR A 112 5.75 14.01 2.98
CA THR A 112 4.67 14.93 3.38
C THR A 112 4.18 15.79 2.21
N ASP A 113 4.98 15.91 1.16
CA ASP A 113 4.62 16.59 -0.08
C ASP A 113 4.32 15.53 -1.15
N VAL A 114 3.04 15.19 -1.29
CA VAL A 114 2.55 14.19 -2.25
C VAL A 114 1.98 14.91 -3.47
N GLN A 115 2.63 14.72 -4.61
CA GLN A 115 2.22 15.30 -5.89
C GLN A 115 0.88 14.72 -6.36
N LYS A 116 -0.02 15.59 -6.79
CA LYS A 116 -1.31 15.22 -7.41
C LYS A 116 -1.24 15.46 -8.91
N VAL A 117 -1.67 14.48 -9.69
CA VAL A 117 -1.81 14.63 -11.15
C VAL A 117 -3.25 14.42 -11.55
N MET A 118 -3.70 15.16 -12.56
CA MET A 118 -4.99 14.93 -13.21
C MET A 118 -4.87 13.76 -14.19
N GLY A 119 -5.87 12.88 -14.22
CA GLY A 119 -5.93 11.76 -15.15
C GLY A 119 -7.31 11.64 -15.80
N GLN A 120 -7.34 11.20 -17.05
CA GLN A 120 -8.58 10.81 -17.73
C GLN A 120 -8.87 9.32 -17.45
N THR A 121 -10.14 8.97 -17.29
CA THR A 121 -10.57 7.59 -17.06
C THR A 121 -11.74 7.25 -17.96
N THR A 122 -11.71 6.06 -18.55
CA THR A 122 -12.83 5.52 -19.32
C THR A 122 -13.81 4.84 -18.38
N ARG A 123 -15.10 5.13 -18.56
CA ARG A 123 -16.19 4.50 -17.81
C ARG A 123 -17.25 3.98 -18.78
N TYR A 124 -17.89 2.88 -18.40
CA TYR A 124 -19.05 2.35 -19.10
C TYR A 124 -20.32 3.00 -18.55
N ASN A 125 -21.24 3.40 -19.44
CA ASN A 125 -22.57 3.81 -19.05
C ASN A 125 -23.38 2.55 -18.71
N ARG A 126 -23.57 2.28 -17.43
CA ARG A 126 -24.23 1.07 -16.94
C ARG A 126 -25.73 1.30 -16.77
N ASP A 127 -26.52 0.29 -17.11
CA ASP A 127 -27.97 0.32 -16.93
C ASP A 127 -28.31 0.20 -15.42
N PRO A 128 -28.89 1.24 -14.80
CA PRO A 128 -29.25 1.20 -13.39
C PRO A 128 -30.32 0.14 -13.10
N ASN A 129 -31.14 -0.26 -14.07
CA ASN A 129 -32.18 -1.27 -13.89
C ASN A 129 -31.56 -2.67 -13.71
N VAL A 130 -30.49 -2.99 -14.44
CA VAL A 130 -29.73 -4.24 -14.27
C VAL A 130 -29.15 -4.29 -12.87
N ILE A 131 -28.53 -3.21 -12.42
CA ILE A 131 -27.91 -3.12 -11.09
C ILE A 131 -28.96 -3.29 -10.00
N ALA A 132 -30.06 -2.53 -10.06
CA ALA A 132 -31.13 -2.59 -9.07
C ALA A 132 -31.74 -3.99 -9.00
N TRP A 133 -32.08 -4.57 -10.15
CA TRP A 133 -32.67 -5.91 -10.20
C TRP A 133 -31.74 -6.97 -9.60
N VAL A 134 -30.44 -6.96 -9.93
CA VAL A 134 -29.47 -7.91 -9.38
C VAL A 134 -29.32 -7.78 -7.86
N ILE A 135 -29.32 -6.56 -7.33
CA ILE A 135 -29.27 -6.34 -5.87
C ILE A 135 -30.54 -6.86 -5.18
N GLU A 136 -31.71 -6.56 -5.73
CA GLU A 136 -32.99 -7.02 -5.18
C GLU A 136 -33.12 -8.55 -5.23
N GLN A 137 -32.71 -9.19 -6.33
CA GLN A 137 -32.74 -10.65 -6.43
C GLN A 137 -31.77 -11.35 -5.46
N ALA A 138 -30.68 -10.68 -5.11
CA ALA A 138 -29.70 -11.23 -4.18
C ALA A 138 -30.18 -11.25 -2.73
N ASP A 139 -31.21 -10.47 -2.38
CA ASP A 139 -31.80 -10.40 -1.04
C ASP A 139 -30.76 -10.29 0.10
N GLY A 140 -29.77 -9.43 -0.11
CA GLY A 140 -28.69 -9.21 0.85
C GLY A 140 -27.72 -10.40 1.02
N VAL A 141 -27.79 -11.43 0.18
CA VAL A 141 -26.88 -12.58 0.15
C VAL A 141 -25.96 -12.50 -1.07
N CYS A 142 -24.67 -12.74 -0.86
CA CYS A 142 -23.71 -12.75 -1.96
C CYS A 142 -23.96 -13.95 -2.89
N GLU A 143 -24.20 -13.68 -4.17
CA GLU A 143 -24.45 -14.70 -5.19
C GLU A 143 -23.20 -15.50 -5.58
N VAL A 144 -22.03 -15.24 -4.98
CA VAL A 144 -20.77 -15.96 -5.24
C VAL A 144 -20.42 -16.94 -4.12
N CYS A 145 -20.50 -16.50 -2.86
CA CYS A 145 -20.15 -17.33 -1.70
C CYS A 145 -21.32 -17.68 -0.80
N GLU A 146 -22.52 -17.23 -1.13
CA GLU A 146 -23.79 -17.58 -0.46
C GLU A 146 -23.84 -17.14 1.01
N LYS A 147 -22.99 -16.17 1.37
CA LYS A 147 -22.97 -15.55 2.70
C LYS A 147 -23.75 -14.23 2.67
N PRO A 148 -24.41 -13.86 3.79
CA PRO A 148 -24.99 -12.52 3.94
C PRO A 148 -23.98 -11.41 3.67
N ALA A 149 -24.48 -10.24 3.27
CA ALA A 149 -23.68 -9.05 3.12
C ALA A 149 -22.88 -8.76 4.40
N PRO A 150 -21.63 -8.30 4.28
CA PRO A 150 -20.74 -8.13 5.43
C PRO A 150 -21.19 -7.02 6.39
N PHE A 151 -21.97 -6.07 5.91
CA PHE A 151 -22.52 -4.96 6.69
C PHE A 151 -23.71 -4.33 5.97
N ALA A 152 -24.47 -3.52 6.70
CA ALA A 152 -25.52 -2.66 6.16
C ALA A 152 -24.99 -1.26 5.87
N ARG A 153 -25.51 -0.63 4.82
CA ARG A 153 -25.31 0.79 4.48
C ARG A 153 -25.94 1.68 5.55
N ALA A 154 -25.62 2.97 5.49
CA ALA A 154 -26.20 3.97 6.41
C ALA A 154 -27.74 4.05 6.31
N ASP A 155 -28.32 3.67 5.17
CA ASP A 155 -29.76 3.56 4.94
C ASP A 155 -30.38 2.23 5.40
N GLY A 156 -29.57 1.33 5.97
CA GLY A 156 -29.99 0.00 6.45
C GLY A 156 -29.95 -1.11 5.39
N THR A 157 -29.70 -0.80 4.12
CA THR A 157 -29.68 -1.81 3.05
C THR A 157 -28.40 -2.65 3.08
N ALA A 158 -28.47 -3.91 2.65
CA ALA A 158 -27.32 -4.81 2.61
C ALA A 158 -26.24 -4.34 1.59
N TYR A 159 -24.97 -4.29 2.01
CA TYR A 159 -23.90 -3.86 1.10
C TYR A 159 -23.39 -5.00 0.21
N LEU A 160 -23.79 -4.99 -1.06
CA LEU A 160 -23.26 -5.81 -2.15
C LEU A 160 -22.84 -4.93 -3.34
N GLU A 161 -21.93 -5.45 -4.15
CA GLU A 161 -21.37 -4.80 -5.34
C GLU A 161 -21.72 -5.63 -6.58
N VAL A 162 -22.29 -5.00 -7.61
CA VAL A 162 -22.64 -5.70 -8.87
C VAL A 162 -21.40 -5.86 -9.74
N HIS A 163 -21.15 -7.11 -10.15
CA HIS A 163 -20.02 -7.52 -10.98
C HIS A 163 -20.49 -8.24 -12.23
N HIS A 164 -19.98 -7.83 -13.39
CA HIS A 164 -20.17 -8.55 -14.66
C HIS A 164 -19.16 -9.70 -14.77
N LEU A 165 -19.63 -10.96 -14.83
CA LEU A 165 -18.77 -12.15 -14.86
C LEU A 165 -17.86 -12.18 -16.08
N ARG A 166 -18.40 -11.85 -17.26
CA ARG A 166 -17.61 -11.35 -18.39
C ARG A 166 -17.49 -9.84 -18.25
N PRO A 167 -16.30 -9.29 -17.98
CA PRO A 167 -16.11 -7.86 -17.81
C PRO A 167 -16.56 -7.06 -19.05
N LEU A 168 -17.16 -5.89 -18.82
CA LEU A 168 -17.56 -4.97 -19.91
C LEU A 168 -16.37 -4.56 -20.79
N VAL A 169 -15.18 -4.42 -20.18
CA VAL A 169 -13.93 -4.13 -20.91
C VAL A 169 -13.46 -5.27 -21.83
N GLU A 170 -13.94 -6.48 -21.58
CA GLU A 170 -13.69 -7.67 -22.41
C GLU A 170 -14.87 -7.97 -23.36
N GLY A 171 -15.79 -7.02 -23.51
CA GLY A 171 -16.97 -7.15 -24.39
C GLY A 171 -18.11 -7.98 -23.79
N GLY A 172 -18.21 -8.06 -22.46
CA GLY A 172 -19.40 -8.60 -21.79
C GLY A 172 -20.61 -7.67 -21.92
N PRO A 173 -21.84 -8.23 -22.05
CA PRO A 173 -23.05 -7.41 -22.07
C PRO A 173 -23.40 -6.87 -20.68
N ASP A 174 -24.07 -5.72 -20.65
CA ASP A 174 -24.65 -5.17 -19.43
C ASP A 174 -26.08 -5.69 -19.25
N THR A 175 -26.18 -6.95 -18.82
CA THR A 175 -27.42 -7.71 -18.73
C THR A 175 -27.47 -8.49 -17.43
N THR A 176 -28.68 -8.83 -16.98
CA THR A 176 -28.86 -9.58 -15.74
C THR A 176 -28.17 -10.95 -15.83
N ASP A 177 -28.24 -11.65 -16.97
CA ASP A 177 -27.57 -12.95 -17.19
C ASP A 177 -26.02 -12.92 -17.18
N ASN A 178 -25.40 -11.74 -17.15
CA ASN A 178 -23.96 -11.57 -17.01
C ASN A 178 -23.56 -10.90 -15.68
N ALA A 179 -24.51 -10.43 -14.86
CA ALA A 179 -24.25 -9.62 -13.68
C ALA A 179 -24.67 -10.32 -12.38
N VAL A 180 -23.80 -10.26 -11.36
CA VAL A 180 -24.03 -10.85 -10.03
C VAL A 180 -23.79 -9.88 -8.89
N ALA A 181 -24.52 -10.03 -7.79
CA ALA A 181 -24.29 -9.31 -6.55
C ALA A 181 -23.21 -10.02 -5.71
N ALA A 182 -22.04 -9.39 -5.60
CA ALA A 182 -20.89 -9.93 -4.88
C ALA A 182 -20.59 -9.11 -3.62
N CYS A 183 -20.22 -9.78 -2.52
CA CYS A 183 -19.62 -9.07 -1.39
C CYS A 183 -18.22 -8.55 -1.80
N PRO A 184 -17.66 -7.54 -1.09
CA PRO A 184 -16.36 -6.94 -1.45
C PRO A 184 -15.24 -7.97 -1.65
N ASN A 185 -15.19 -8.99 -0.79
CA ASN A 185 -14.18 -10.05 -0.87
C ASN A 185 -14.33 -10.89 -2.16
N CYS A 186 -15.55 -11.30 -2.49
CA CYS A 186 -15.81 -12.09 -3.70
C CYS A 186 -15.65 -11.27 -4.97
N HIS A 187 -16.06 -10.00 -4.94
CA HIS A 187 -15.89 -9.09 -6.06
C HIS A 187 -14.40 -8.92 -6.42
N ARG A 188 -13.54 -8.68 -5.42
CA ARG A 188 -12.08 -8.62 -5.64
C ARG A 188 -11.49 -9.98 -6.03
N ALA A 189 -12.00 -11.08 -5.48
CA ALA A 189 -11.54 -12.42 -5.87
C ALA A 189 -11.82 -12.73 -7.34
N LEU A 190 -12.98 -12.32 -7.88
CA LEU A 190 -13.29 -12.45 -9.31
C LEU A 190 -12.32 -11.66 -10.19
N HIS A 191 -11.80 -10.52 -9.73
CA HIS A 191 -10.80 -9.76 -10.48
C HIS A 191 -9.37 -10.30 -10.36
N TYR A 192 -8.91 -10.68 -9.15
CA TYR A 192 -7.48 -10.85 -8.88
C TYR A 192 -7.08 -12.25 -8.39
N SER A 193 -8.03 -13.12 -8.05
CA SER A 193 -7.69 -14.45 -7.56
C SER A 193 -7.11 -15.30 -8.68
N ALA A 194 -6.11 -16.12 -8.34
CA ALA A 194 -5.65 -17.22 -9.22
C ALA A 194 -6.76 -18.22 -9.55
N LYS A 195 -7.83 -18.27 -8.74
CA LYS A 195 -9.02 -19.11 -8.94
C LYS A 195 -10.19 -18.37 -9.60
N SER A 196 -9.98 -17.15 -10.12
CA SER A 196 -11.07 -16.32 -10.66
C SER A 196 -11.86 -17.02 -11.78
N THR A 197 -11.19 -17.71 -12.70
CA THR A 197 -11.85 -18.52 -13.75
C THR A 197 -12.72 -19.64 -13.18
N ALA A 198 -12.21 -20.37 -12.18
CA ALA A 198 -12.98 -21.43 -11.52
C ALA A 198 -14.18 -20.86 -10.74
N LEU A 199 -14.01 -19.69 -10.11
CA LEU A 199 -15.10 -19.00 -9.42
C LEU A 199 -16.19 -18.55 -10.41
N ARG A 200 -15.81 -17.96 -11.55
CA ARG A 200 -16.78 -17.59 -12.60
C ARG A 200 -17.55 -18.80 -13.09
N ALA A 201 -16.85 -19.88 -13.44
CA ALA A 201 -17.48 -21.12 -13.92
C ALA A 201 -18.45 -21.71 -12.88
N ALA A 202 -18.07 -21.72 -11.59
CA ALA A 202 -18.94 -22.20 -10.53
C ALA A 202 -20.22 -21.36 -10.36
N VAL A 203 -20.12 -20.03 -10.52
CA VAL A 203 -21.29 -19.14 -10.47
C VAL A 203 -22.21 -19.37 -11.67
N ILE A 204 -21.65 -19.51 -12.88
CA ILE A 204 -22.42 -19.78 -14.11
C ILE A 204 -23.21 -21.09 -13.99
N VAL A 205 -22.59 -22.14 -13.44
CA VAL A 205 -23.27 -23.44 -13.26
C VAL A 205 -24.35 -23.39 -12.19
N ARG A 206 -24.17 -22.58 -11.14
CA ARG A 206 -25.05 -22.58 -9.96
C ARG A 206 -26.27 -21.68 -10.11
N LEU A 207 -26.13 -20.54 -10.77
CA LEU A 207 -27.22 -19.59 -10.95
C LEU A 207 -27.87 -19.80 -12.31
N GLU A 208 -29.12 -20.26 -12.31
CA GLU A 208 -29.85 -20.62 -13.55
C GLU A 208 -29.93 -19.49 -14.58
N ARG A 209 -29.96 -18.24 -14.12
CA ARG A 209 -30.02 -17.05 -14.99
C ARG A 209 -28.71 -16.74 -15.72
N MET A 210 -27.58 -17.37 -15.38
CA MET A 210 -26.27 -17.00 -15.90
C MET A 210 -25.99 -17.60 -17.29
N VAL A 211 -25.30 -16.83 -18.14
CA VAL A 211 -24.83 -17.27 -19.46
C VAL A 211 -23.30 -17.13 -19.54
N ASP A 212 -22.63 -18.15 -20.09
CA ASP A 212 -21.19 -18.08 -20.39
C ASP A 212 -20.95 -17.24 -21.64
N HIS A 213 -20.68 -15.95 -21.46
CA HIS A 213 -20.43 -15.04 -22.57
C HIS A 213 -18.98 -15.15 -23.12
N PRO A 214 -18.77 -15.06 -24.44
CA PRO A 214 -19.77 -14.92 -25.48
C PRO A 214 -20.57 -16.20 -25.61
N CYS A 215 -21.90 -16.09 -25.59
CA CYS A 215 -22.77 -17.22 -25.82
C CYS A 215 -22.42 -17.77 -27.21
N LYS A 216 -21.84 -18.97 -27.26
CA LYS A 216 -21.72 -19.70 -28.51
C LYS A 216 -23.14 -20.11 -28.90
N LEU A 217 -23.87 -19.20 -29.54
CA LEU A 217 -25.09 -19.57 -30.25
C LEU A 217 -24.71 -20.70 -31.20
N ASN A 218 -25.26 -21.89 -30.97
CA ASN A 218 -25.18 -22.97 -31.94
C ASN A 218 -25.59 -22.42 -33.30
N ALA A 219 -24.77 -22.65 -34.33
CA ALA A 219 -25.00 -22.24 -35.71
C ALA A 219 -26.19 -22.95 -36.40
N ALA A 220 -27.23 -23.33 -35.65
CA ALA A 220 -28.31 -24.21 -36.08
C ALA A 220 -29.70 -23.61 -35.80
N MET A 221 -29.90 -22.34 -36.13
CA MET A 221 -31.25 -21.77 -36.34
C MET A 221 -31.17 -20.78 -37.51
N GLN A 222 -30.89 -21.29 -38.71
CA GLN A 222 -31.32 -20.58 -39.92
C GLN A 222 -32.81 -20.89 -40.13
N PRO A 223 -33.66 -19.89 -40.40
CA PRO A 223 -35.06 -20.12 -40.71
C PRO A 223 -35.16 -20.98 -41.97
N ILE A 224 -35.98 -22.02 -41.90
CA ILE A 224 -36.35 -22.84 -43.07
C ILE A 224 -37.02 -21.89 -44.08
N PRO A 225 -36.54 -21.79 -45.33
CA PRO A 225 -37.21 -20.99 -46.34
C PRO A 225 -38.55 -21.64 -46.67
N THR A 226 -39.63 -20.90 -46.42
CA THR A 226 -40.98 -21.24 -46.88
C THR A 226 -40.97 -21.28 -48.41
N GLN A 227 -41.31 -22.43 -48.98
CA GLN A 227 -41.72 -22.57 -50.38
C GLN A 227 -43.21 -22.28 -50.51
#